data_AF-A0A4Q0LN50-F1
#
_entry.id   AF-A0A4Q0LN50-F1
#
_cell.length_a   1.000
_cell.length_b   1.000
_cell.length_c   1.000
_cell.angle_alpha   90.00
_cell.angle_beta   90.00
_cell.angle_gamma   90.00
#
_symmetry.space_group_name_H-M   'P 1'
#
loop_
_entity.id
_entity.type
_entity.pdbx_description
1 polymer ?
#
loop_
_entity_poly.entity_id
_entity_poly.type
_entity_poly.pdbx_seq_one_letter_code
_entity_poly.pdbx_strand_id
1 'polypeptide(L)' 'LENAHPSNYYLLGDEGYLGKELHQQLKQMGYELWTPYRKNMTGAKKHNDHQLMAIRRTIESDFSLLTYY' A
#
# COMPACT_ATOMS: atom_id res chain seq x y z
N LEU A 1 -16.03 -9.86 -15.83
CA LEU A 1 -15.74 -8.87 -14.77
C LEU A 1 -14.24 -8.77 -14.68
N GLU A 2 -13.68 -7.88 -15.49
CA GLU A 2 -12.25 -7.63 -15.53
C GLU A 2 -11.94 -6.78 -14.30
N ASN A 3 -11.40 -7.42 -13.27
CA ASN A 3 -10.99 -6.71 -12.07
C ASN A 3 -9.96 -5.66 -12.49
N ALA A 4 -10.19 -4.40 -12.10
CA ALA A 4 -9.31 -3.28 -12.38
C ALA A 4 -7.93 -3.54 -11.75
N HIS A 5 -7.09 -4.29 -12.46
CA HIS A 5 -5.70 -4.49 -12.11
C HIS A 5 -4.95 -3.24 -12.57
N PRO A 6 -4.46 -2.40 -11.66
CA PRO A 6 -3.53 -1.36 -12.06
C PRO A 6 -2.32 -2.01 -12.75
N SER A 7 -1.81 -1.37 -13.79
CA SER A 7 -0.71 -1.84 -14.63
C SER A 7 0.61 -2.08 -13.86
N ASN A 8 0.70 -1.55 -12.64
CA ASN A 8 1.78 -1.79 -11.70
C ASN A 8 1.29 -2.72 -10.59
N TYR A 9 2.09 -3.74 -10.29
CA TYR A 9 1.87 -4.61 -9.15
C TYR A 9 2.22 -3.85 -7.86
N TYR A 10 1.25 -3.09 -7.34
CA TYR A 10 1.41 -2.41 -6.06
C TYR A 10 1.34 -3.43 -4.92
N LEU A 11 2.39 -3.51 -4.12
CA LEU A 11 2.36 -4.26 -2.87
C LEU A 11 1.99 -3.29 -1.74
N LEU A 12 0.84 -3.52 -1.13
CA LEU A 12 0.38 -2.72 0.00
C LEU A 12 1.14 -3.18 1.26
N GLY A 13 2.04 -2.34 1.76
CA GLY A 13 2.83 -2.64 2.94
C GLY A 13 3.26 -1.37 3.64
N ASP A 14 3.52 -1.47 4.94
CA ASP A 14 4.16 -0.40 5.69
C ASP A 14 5.67 -0.42 5.40
N GLU A 15 6.15 0.56 4.65
CA GLU A 15 7.56 0.70 4.28
C GLU A 15 8.48 0.81 5.52
N GLY A 16 7.97 1.31 6.65
CA GLY A 16 8.69 1.41 7.91
C GLY A 16 8.89 0.08 8.63
N TYR A 17 8.04 -0.92 8.36
CA TYR A 17 8.14 -2.27 8.92
C TYR A 17 8.82 -3.27 7.99
N LEU A 18 9.02 -2.92 6.71
CA LEU A 18 9.73 -3.77 5.77
C LEU A 18 11.24 -3.62 5.94
N GLY A 19 11.92 -4.75 6.09
CA GLY A 19 13.38 -4.77 6.09
C GLY A 19 13.93 -4.17 4.79
N LYS A 20 15.01 -3.39 4.90
CA LYS A 20 15.65 -2.71 3.75
C LYS A 20 16.00 -3.66 2.61
N GLU A 21 16.40 -4.89 2.95
CA GLU A 21 16.72 -5.95 2.01
C GLU A 21 15.48 -6.42 1.23
N LEU A 22 14.38 -6.70 1.94
CA LEU A 22 13.11 -7.09 1.31
C LEU A 22 12.55 -5.99 0.40
N HIS A 23 12.65 -4.72 0.84
CA HIS A 23 12.28 -3.58 -0.01
C HIS A 23 13.09 -3.55 -1.31
N GLN A 24 14.41 -3.75 -1.23
CA GLN A 24 15.26 -3.78 -2.42
C GLN A 24 14.94 -4.94 -3.36
N GLN A 25 14.69 -6.14 -2.82
CA GLN A 25 14.30 -7.32 -3.60
C GLN A 25 12.96 -7.10 -4.32
N LEU A 26 11.96 -6.57 -3.62
CA LEU A 26 10.64 -6.26 -4.21
C LEU A 26 10.77 -5.25 -5.35
N LYS A 27 11.60 -4.23 -5.16
CA LYS A 27 11.88 -3.24 -6.20
C LYS A 27 12.58 -3.86 -7.42
N GLN A 28 13.54 -4.78 -7.22
CA GLN A 28 14.19 -5.51 -8.30
C GLN A 28 13.21 -6.40 -9.09
N MET A 29 12.20 -6.95 -8.39
CA MET A 29 11.13 -7.74 -9.00
C MET A 29 10.06 -6.88 -9.70
N GLY A 30 10.18 -5.54 -9.64
CA GLY A 30 9.25 -4.61 -10.28
C GLY A 30 8.03 -4.23 -9.44
N TYR A 31 8.01 -4.59 -8.16
CA TYR A 31 6.96 -4.15 -7.23
C TYR A 31 7.27 -2.76 -6.70
N GLU A 32 6.24 -1.91 -6.67
CA GLU A 32 6.30 -0.62 -6.00
C GLU A 32 5.59 -0.73 -4.65
N LEU A 33 6.37 -0.51 -3.58
CA LEU A 33 5.84 -0.42 -2.24
C LEU A 33 5.19 0.94 -2.05
N TRP A 34 3.94 0.92 -1.62
CA TRP A 34 3.19 2.13 -1.38
C TRP A 34 2.75 2.19 0.08
N THR A 35 3.19 3.25 0.76
CA THR A 35 2.71 3.64 2.09
C THR A 35 2.15 5.06 2.01
N PRO A 36 0.98 5.33 2.63
CA PRO A 36 0.44 6.68 2.72
C PRO A 36 1.44 7.66 3.32
N TYR A 37 1.57 8.80 2.67
CA TYR A 37 2.27 9.94 3.25
C TYR A 37 1.42 10.57 4.35
N ARG A 38 2.09 11.04 5.41
CA ARG A 38 1.45 11.85 6.45
C ARG A 38 0.92 13.15 5.82
N LYS A 39 -0.20 13.66 6.33
CA LYS A 39 -0.92 14.83 5.77
C LYS A 39 -0.04 16.09 5.60
N ASN A 40 1.00 16.23 6.41
CA ASN A 40 1.94 17.35 6.40
C ASN A 40 3.17 17.14 5.51
N MET A 41 3.31 15.98 4.84
CA MET A 41 4.40 15.74 3.90
C MET A 41 4.12 16.40 2.55
N THR A 42 5.15 17.02 1.98
CA THR A 42 5.10 17.59 0.64
C THR A 42 4.70 16.52 -0.38
N GLY A 43 3.72 16.83 -1.24
CA GLY A 43 3.25 15.89 -2.26
C GLY A 43 2.22 14.86 -1.77
N ALA A 44 1.84 14.85 -0.48
CA ALA A 44 0.90 13.87 0.07
C ALA A 44 -0.43 13.78 -0.68
N LYS A 45 -0.98 14.90 -1.18
CA LYS A 45 -2.22 14.89 -1.96
C LYS A 45 -2.10 14.18 -3.32
N LYS A 46 -0.91 14.18 -3.93
CA LYS A 46 -0.64 13.54 -5.22
C LYS A 46 -0.22 12.08 -5.04
N HIS A 47 0.55 11.79 -4.00
CA HIS A 47 1.03 10.45 -3.66
C HIS A 47 -0.05 9.56 -3.03
N ASN A 48 -0.91 10.14 -2.20
CA ASN A 48 -2.00 9.42 -1.56
C ASN A 48 -3.18 9.30 -2.50
N ASP A 49 -3.04 8.43 -3.50
CA ASP A 49 -4.11 8.10 -4.42
C ASP A 49 -5.37 7.62 -3.67
N HIS A 50 -6.52 8.12 -4.10
CA HIS A 50 -7.79 7.84 -3.43
C HIS A 50 -8.21 6.37 -3.53
N GLN A 51 -7.94 5.71 -4.67
CA GLN A 51 -8.26 4.30 -4.87
C GLN A 51 -7.37 3.42 -3.99
N LEU A 52 -6.06 3.67 -3.97
CA LEU A 52 -5.13 2.96 -3.09
C LEU A 52 -5.50 3.14 -1.60
N MET A 53 -5.96 4.33 -1.21
CA MET A 53 -6.46 4.60 0.13
C MET A 53 -7.74 3.82 0.49
N ALA A 54 -8.64 3.62 -0.46
CA ALA A 54 -9.85 2.83 -0.25
C ALA A 54 -9.54 1.34 -0.10
N ILE A 55 -8.64 0.80 -0.94
CA ILE A 55 -8.17 -0.59 -0.85
C ILE A 55 -7.52 -0.84 0.51
N ARG A 56 -6.61 0.04 0.93
CA ARG A 56 -5.97 -0.05 2.26
C ARG A 56 -6.99 -0.12 3.39
N ARG A 57 -7.97 0.79 3.42
CA ARG A 57 -8.98 0.80 4.49
C ARG A 57 -9.82 -0.46 4.53
N THR A 58 -10.12 -1.03 3.36
CA THR A 58 -10.88 -2.30 3.27
C THR A 58 -10.09 -3.42 3.93
N ILE A 59 -8.81 -3.57 3.56
CA ILE A 59 -7.91 -4.56 4.15
C ILE A 59 -7.78 -4.36 5.67
N GLU A 60 -7.52 -3.14 6.14
CA GLU A 60 -7.39 -2.84 7.58
C GLU A 60 -8.69 -3.14 8.36
N SER A 61 -9.85 -2.82 7.77
CA SER A 61 -11.15 -3.11 8.37
C SER A 61 -11.38 -4.62 8.48
N ASP A 62 -11.08 -5.37 7.42
CA ASP A 62 -11.25 -6.82 7.40
C ASP A 62 -10.34 -7.50 8.44
N PHE A 63 -9.07 -7.09 8.56
CA PHE A 63 -8.18 -7.59 9.60
C PHE A 63 -8.62 -7.21 11.02
N SER A 64 -9.17 -6.01 11.21
CA SER A 64 -9.70 -5.59 12.52
C SER A 64 -10.87 -6.46 12.98
N LEU A 65 -11.68 -6.97 12.05
CA LEU A 65 -12.75 -7.92 12.35
C LEU A 65 -12.21 -9.29 12.81
N LEU A 66 -11.07 -9.73 12.25
CA LEU A 66 -10.41 -10.98 12.65
C LEU A 66 -9.82 -10.91 14.07
N THR A 67 -9.41 -9.73 14.53
CA THR A 67 -8.92 -9.54 15.90
C THR A 67 -10.02 -9.47 16.97
N TYR A 68 -11.29 -9.48 16.57
CA TYR A 68 -12.43 -9.40 17.49
C TYR A 68 -12.97 -10.78 17.92
N TYR A 69 -12.47 -11.86 17.32
CA TYR A 69 -12.78 -13.26 17.64
C TYR A 69 -11.55 -13.96 18.25
#